data_AF-V9DNT2-F1
#
_entry.id   AF-V9DNT2-F1
#
_cell.length_a   1.000
_cell.length_b   1.000
_cell.length_c   1.000
_cell.angle_alpha   90.00
_cell.angle_beta   90.00
_cell.angle_gamma   90.00
#
_symmetry.space_group_name_H-M   'P 1'
#
loop_
_entity.id
_entity.type
_entity.pdbx_description
1 polymer ?
#
loop_
_entity_poly.entity_id
_entity_poly.type
_entity_poly.pdbx_seq_one_letter_code
_entity_poly.pdbx_strand_id
1 'polypeptide(L)'
;MAASSSSESNFWLVAAPSPNFEDTPTIKIGDREVPLPSYFLILGLVENGRSEDEIVQDVMQHTGTKALHVVTEIVPSVAQNQRLLTTSPKSSKRFSVALKKSKRTGDYRASRVEARRELQVVEEHLETAKQTEKKILNEAMILSQRKDELKGMKMTPEQRRRTLDAVEQQMKQVLRTHHDVETEISHAQRLSVIHKTSLA
;
A
#
# COMPACT_ATOMS: atom_id res chain seq x y z
N MET A 1 -7.19 1.86 -35.03
CA MET A 1 -8.40 1.28 -34.40
C MET A 1 -7.98 -0.05 -33.78
N ALA A 2 -7.80 -0.05 -32.45
CA ALA A 2 -8.59 -0.82 -31.45
C ALA A 2 -8.11 -2.28 -31.30
N ALA A 3 -7.90 -2.87 -30.13
CA ALA A 3 -7.83 -2.43 -28.74
C ALA A 3 -7.00 -3.49 -27.98
N SER A 4 -6.28 -3.06 -26.96
CA SER A 4 -5.58 -3.90 -25.98
C SER A 4 -6.58 -4.71 -25.15
N SER A 5 -6.43 -6.03 -25.12
CA SER A 5 -7.15 -6.93 -24.20
C SER A 5 -6.17 -7.41 -23.13
N SER A 6 -6.26 -6.80 -21.96
CA SER A 6 -5.64 -7.24 -20.71
C SER A 6 -6.06 -8.68 -20.39
N SER A 7 -5.08 -9.56 -20.22
CA SER A 7 -5.31 -10.89 -19.64
C SER A 7 -5.63 -10.71 -18.15
N GLU A 8 -6.91 -10.55 -17.83
CA GLU A 8 -7.45 -10.62 -16.48
C GLU A 8 -6.98 -11.94 -15.83
N SER A 9 -6.34 -11.82 -14.68
CA SER A 9 -5.98 -12.95 -13.84
C SER A 9 -7.25 -13.64 -13.36
N ASN A 10 -7.55 -14.81 -13.91
CA ASN A 10 -8.68 -15.64 -13.49
C ASN A 10 -8.48 -16.10 -12.03
N PHE A 11 -9.05 -15.35 -11.09
CA PHE A 11 -9.21 -15.75 -9.69
C PHE A 11 -10.41 -16.70 -9.61
N TRP A 12 -10.15 -18.00 -9.53
CA TRP A 12 -11.22 -18.99 -9.34
C TRP A 12 -11.55 -19.09 -7.85
N LEU A 13 -12.65 -18.46 -7.45
CA LEU A 13 -13.25 -18.65 -6.13
C LEU A 13 -14.10 -19.94 -6.18
N VAL A 14 -13.60 -21.03 -5.59
CA VAL A 14 -14.38 -22.28 -5.45
C VAL A 14 -15.22 -22.16 -4.18
N ALA A 15 -16.50 -21.81 -4.33
CA ALA A 15 -17.46 -21.83 -3.23
C ALA A 15 -18.06 -23.24 -3.08
N ALA A 16 -18.09 -23.76 -1.85
CA ALA A 16 -18.70 -25.05 -1.55
C ALA A 16 -20.25 -24.97 -1.59
N PRO A 17 -20.94 -26.01 -2.08
CA PRO A 17 -22.39 -26.02 -2.26
C PRO A 17 -23.20 -26.09 -0.95
N SER A 18 -22.56 -26.26 0.20
CA SER A 18 -23.20 -26.26 1.53
C SER A 18 -22.31 -25.59 2.58
N PRO A 19 -22.90 -24.89 3.57
CA PRO A 19 -22.14 -24.31 4.68
C PRO A 19 -21.59 -25.43 5.57
N ASN A 20 -20.28 -25.68 5.47
CA ASN A 20 -19.63 -26.77 6.20
C ASN A 20 -19.24 -26.38 7.64
N PHE A 21 -19.04 -25.09 7.91
CA PHE A 21 -18.66 -24.56 9.23
C PHE A 21 -19.32 -23.20 9.52
N GLU A 22 -20.66 -23.15 9.58
CA GLU A 22 -21.40 -21.96 10.06
C GLU A 22 -20.90 -20.65 9.42
N ASP A 23 -20.84 -20.60 8.09
CA ASP A 23 -20.36 -19.48 7.26
C ASP A 23 -18.88 -19.08 7.40
N THR A 24 -18.06 -19.89 8.08
CA THR A 24 -16.61 -19.69 8.15
C THR A 24 -15.94 -20.19 6.86
N PRO A 25 -15.04 -19.40 6.23
CA PRO A 25 -14.33 -19.85 5.04
C PRO A 25 -13.42 -21.04 5.37
N THR A 26 -13.48 -22.07 4.53
CA THR A 26 -12.74 -23.32 4.68
C THR A 26 -11.67 -23.49 3.60
N ILE A 27 -10.67 -24.31 3.90
CA ILE A 27 -9.69 -24.82 2.95
C ILE A 27 -9.79 -26.35 2.91
N LYS A 28 -9.68 -26.92 1.71
CA LYS A 28 -9.64 -28.37 1.53
C LYS A 28 -8.21 -28.88 1.69
N ILE A 29 -7.99 -29.76 2.66
CA ILE A 29 -6.69 -30.42 2.92
C ILE A 29 -6.92 -31.93 2.86
N GLY A 30 -6.42 -32.57 1.82
CA GLY A 30 -6.79 -33.95 1.48
C GLY A 30 -8.28 -34.05 1.16
N ASP A 31 -8.99 -34.96 1.84
CA ASP A 31 -10.43 -35.17 1.68
C ASP A 31 -11.27 -34.45 2.75
N ARG A 32 -10.65 -33.58 3.56
CA ARG A 32 -11.31 -32.86 4.65
C ARG A 32 -11.31 -31.36 4.42
N GLU A 33 -12.32 -30.70 4.95
CA GLU A 33 -12.41 -29.24 4.97
C GLU A 33 -12.08 -28.71 6.37
N VAL A 34 -11.24 -27.68 6.42
CA VAL A 34 -10.78 -27.06 7.66
C VAL A 34 -11.11 -25.58 7.64
N PRO A 35 -11.67 -25.02 8.73
CA PRO A 35 -11.79 -23.57 8.87
C PRO A 35 -10.43 -22.88 8.73
N LEU A 36 -10.38 -21.81 7.94
CA LEU A 36 -9.14 -21.05 7.76
C LEU A 36 -8.49 -20.59 9.08
N PRO A 37 -9.24 -20.11 10.10
CA PRO A 37 -8.64 -19.74 11.38
C PRO A 37 -7.88 -20.90 12.04
N SER A 38 -8.45 -22.10 12.01
CA SER A 38 -7.83 -23.30 12.57
C SER A 38 -6.59 -23.70 11.76
N TYR A 39 -6.62 -23.59 10.44
CA TYR A 39 -5.47 -23.86 9.57
C TYR A 39 -4.28 -22.94 9.89
N PHE A 40 -4.51 -21.63 10.00
CA PHE A 40 -3.44 -20.69 10.32
C PHE A 40 -2.90 -20.88 11.75
N LEU A 41 -3.77 -21.26 12.69
CA LEU A 41 -3.36 -21.58 14.05
C LEU A 41 -2.47 -22.84 14.08
N ILE A 42 -2.83 -23.89 13.34
CA ILE A 42 -1.99 -25.08 13.17
C ILE A 42 -0.63 -24.70 12.58
N LEU A 43 -0.60 -23.90 11.51
CA LEU A 43 0.65 -23.46 10.88
C LEU A 43 1.56 -22.72 11.89
N GLY A 44 1.02 -21.77 12.63
CA GLY A 44 1.78 -21.01 13.63
C GLY A 44 2.32 -21.89 14.76
N LEU A 45 1.53 -22.86 15.23
CA LEU A 45 2.00 -23.77 16.28
C LEU A 45 3.05 -24.77 15.78
N VAL A 46 2.94 -25.24 14.54
CA VAL A 46 3.96 -26.07 13.87
C VAL A 46 5.27 -25.29 13.69
N GLU A 47 5.20 -24.03 13.28
CA GLU A 47 6.39 -23.16 13.14
C GLU A 47 7.08 -22.90 14.48
N ASN A 48 6.30 -22.81 15.57
CA ASN A 48 6.82 -22.68 16.94
C ASN A 48 7.39 -23.99 17.50
N GLY A 49 7.39 -25.09 16.75
CA GLY A 49 7.98 -26.37 17.16
C GLY A 49 7.17 -27.12 18.22
N ARG A 50 5.87 -26.82 18.36
CA ARG A 50 4.96 -27.53 19.27
C ARG A 50 4.81 -29.00 18.86
N SER A 51 4.54 -29.86 19.86
CA SER A 51 4.21 -31.26 19.61
C SER A 51 2.82 -31.40 18.97
N GLU A 52 2.59 -32.45 18.19
CA GLU A 52 1.33 -32.66 17.46
C GLU A 52 0.12 -32.72 18.41
N ASP A 53 0.29 -33.33 19.58
CA ASP A 53 -0.75 -33.45 20.61
C ASP A 53 -1.10 -32.08 21.25
N GLU A 54 -0.09 -31.23 21.49
CA GLU A 54 -0.29 -29.86 21.97
C GLU A 54 -1.04 -29.01 20.94
N ILE A 55 -0.71 -29.17 19.66
CA ILE A 55 -1.37 -28.44 18.57
C ILE A 55 -2.85 -28.80 18.50
N VAL A 56 -3.17 -30.09 18.58
CA VAL A 56 -4.57 -30.56 18.58
C VAL A 56 -5.32 -29.99 19.78
N GLN A 57 -4.72 -30.02 20.97
CA GLN A 57 -5.35 -29.52 22.19
C GLN A 57 -5.60 -28.01 22.16
N ASP A 58 -4.66 -27.22 21.64
CA ASP A 58 -4.80 -25.76 21.53
C ASP A 58 -5.85 -25.38 20.46
N VAL A 59 -5.85 -26.08 19.31
CA VAL A 59 -6.86 -25.86 18.26
C VAL A 59 -8.28 -26.22 18.76
N MET A 60 -8.38 -27.25 19.61
CA MET A 60 -9.65 -27.65 20.24
C MET A 60 -10.23 -26.57 21.16
N GLN A 61 -9.39 -25.85 21.92
CA GLN A 61 -9.86 -24.77 22.79
C GLN A 61 -10.49 -23.63 21.99
N HIS A 62 -10.03 -23.40 20.77
CA HIS A 62 -10.49 -22.30 19.92
C HIS A 62 -11.61 -22.67 18.94
N THR A 63 -11.65 -23.92 18.45
CA THR A 63 -12.55 -24.34 17.36
C THR A 63 -13.69 -25.25 17.85
N GLY A 64 -13.64 -25.70 19.11
CA GLY A 64 -14.61 -26.63 19.68
C GLY A 64 -14.46 -28.08 19.17
N THR A 65 -15.28 -28.98 19.71
CA THR A 65 -15.14 -30.44 19.53
C THR A 65 -15.51 -30.95 18.13
N LYS A 66 -16.27 -30.16 17.34
CA LYS A 66 -16.70 -30.54 15.97
C LYS A 66 -15.51 -30.72 15.01
N ALA A 67 -14.43 -29.97 15.21
CA ALA A 67 -13.25 -29.98 14.35
C ALA A 67 -12.15 -30.96 14.83
N LEU A 68 -12.33 -31.63 15.98
CA LEU A 68 -11.28 -32.44 16.60
C LEU A 68 -10.75 -33.52 15.67
N HIS A 69 -11.64 -34.36 15.14
CA HIS A 69 -11.25 -35.48 14.27
C HIS A 69 -10.59 -35.01 12.97
N VAL A 70 -11.06 -33.88 12.44
CA VAL A 70 -10.51 -33.25 11.24
C VAL A 70 -9.10 -32.70 11.51
N VAL A 71 -8.90 -32.02 12.64
CA VAL A 71 -7.62 -31.42 13.03
C VAL A 71 -6.58 -32.50 13.32
N THR A 72 -6.93 -33.56 14.05
CA THR A 72 -6.01 -34.67 14.35
C THR A 72 -5.49 -35.35 13.08
N GLU A 73 -6.31 -35.52 12.04
CA GLU A 73 -5.87 -36.12 10.77
C GLU A 73 -4.98 -35.18 9.95
N ILE A 74 -5.12 -33.87 10.13
CA ILE A 74 -4.51 -32.86 9.25
C ILE A 74 -3.20 -32.31 9.81
N VAL A 75 -3.06 -32.24 11.13
CA VAL A 75 -1.83 -31.78 11.81
C VAL A 75 -0.58 -32.52 11.30
N PRO A 76 -0.56 -33.86 11.15
CA PRO A 76 0.60 -34.57 10.61
C PRO A 76 0.92 -34.16 9.16
N SER A 77 -0.12 -33.97 8.33
CA SER A 77 0.04 -33.56 6.93
C SER A 77 0.59 -32.14 6.81
N VAL A 78 0.09 -31.21 7.63
CA VAL A 78 0.55 -29.81 7.66
C VAL A 78 1.97 -29.74 8.22
N ALA A 79 2.28 -30.47 9.28
CA ALA A 79 3.62 -30.55 9.86
C ALA A 79 4.63 -31.16 8.88
N GLN A 80 4.25 -32.23 8.17
CA GLN A 80 5.09 -32.84 7.15
C GLN A 80 5.33 -31.89 5.98
N ASN A 81 4.30 -31.18 5.50
CA ASN A 81 4.45 -30.19 4.45
C ASN A 81 5.38 -29.04 4.86
N GLN A 82 5.25 -28.55 6.10
CA GLN A 82 6.14 -27.51 6.62
C GLN A 82 7.58 -27.99 6.73
N ARG A 83 7.80 -29.25 7.15
CA ARG A 83 9.13 -29.88 7.13
C ARG A 83 9.69 -29.97 5.71
N LEU A 84 8.89 -30.35 4.72
CA LEU A 84 9.32 -30.42 3.32
C LEU A 84 9.67 -29.04 2.74
N LEU A 85 8.96 -27.98 3.15
CA LEU A 85 9.26 -26.60 2.74
C LEU A 85 10.53 -26.06 3.40
N THR A 86 10.83 -26.47 4.62
CA THR A 86 12.01 -26.03 5.38
C THR A 86 13.27 -26.84 5.05
N THR A 87 13.14 -28.11 4.67
CA THR A 87 14.27 -28.90 4.17
C THR A 87 14.59 -28.49 2.74
N SER A 88 15.75 -27.83 2.52
CA SER A 88 16.25 -27.54 1.17
C SER A 88 16.24 -28.81 0.31
N PRO A 89 15.77 -28.77 -0.95
CA PRO A 89 15.65 -29.97 -1.76
C PRO A 89 17.04 -30.61 -1.96
N LYS A 90 17.17 -31.90 -1.60
CA LYS A 90 18.33 -32.71 -1.97
C LYS A 90 18.51 -32.58 -3.48
N SER A 91 19.69 -32.11 -3.91
CA SER A 91 20.02 -31.89 -5.32
C SER A 91 19.88 -33.19 -6.11
N SER A 92 18.72 -33.38 -6.74
CA SER A 92 18.49 -34.52 -7.63
C SER A 92 19.27 -34.30 -8.91
N LYS A 93 20.22 -35.21 -9.20
CA LYS A 93 20.95 -35.32 -10.49
C LYS A 93 20.03 -35.84 -11.61
N ARG A 94 18.77 -35.39 -11.68
CA ARG A 94 17.94 -35.60 -12.85
C ARG A 94 18.11 -34.37 -13.73
N PHE A 95 18.63 -34.57 -14.94
CA PHE A 95 18.58 -33.62 -16.04
C PHE A 95 17.11 -33.33 -16.38
N SER A 96 16.44 -32.56 -15.53
CA SER A 96 15.32 -31.75 -15.92
C SER A 96 15.95 -30.48 -16.48
N VAL A 97 15.62 -30.14 -17.72
CA VAL A 97 15.87 -28.80 -18.23
C VAL A 97 15.16 -27.88 -17.24
N ALA A 98 15.93 -27.27 -16.35
CA ALA A 98 15.43 -26.27 -15.45
C ALA A 98 14.78 -25.23 -16.35
N LEU A 99 13.45 -25.13 -16.32
CA LEU A 99 12.81 -23.89 -16.71
C LEU A 99 13.43 -22.87 -15.76
N LYS A 100 14.43 -22.13 -16.25
CA LYS A 100 15.16 -21.13 -15.46
C LYS A 100 14.07 -20.25 -14.86
N LYS A 101 13.80 -20.41 -13.56
CA LYS A 101 13.01 -19.42 -12.82
C LYS A 101 13.69 -18.11 -13.12
N SER A 102 13.01 -17.24 -13.88
CA SER A 102 13.60 -15.96 -14.29
C SER A 102 14.11 -15.29 -13.02
N LYS A 103 15.32 -14.74 -13.04
CA LYS A 103 15.95 -13.98 -11.93
C LYS A 103 15.13 -12.75 -11.48
N ARG A 104 13.88 -12.60 -11.91
CA ARG A 104 12.96 -11.50 -11.63
C ARG A 104 12.53 -11.37 -10.18
N THR A 105 12.77 -12.35 -9.31
CA THR A 105 12.50 -12.18 -7.86
C THR A 105 13.46 -11.18 -7.20
N GLY A 106 14.70 -11.06 -7.71
CA GLY A 106 15.61 -9.98 -7.31
C GLY A 106 15.14 -8.63 -7.84
N ASP A 107 14.75 -8.58 -9.11
CA ASP A 107 14.26 -7.37 -9.77
C ASP A 107 12.98 -6.85 -9.11
N TYR A 108 12.04 -7.72 -8.73
CA TYR A 108 10.80 -7.32 -8.04
C TYR A 108 11.06 -6.71 -6.65
N ARG A 109 12.00 -7.28 -5.88
CA ARG A 109 12.40 -6.72 -4.58
C ARG A 109 13.15 -5.40 -4.76
N ALA A 110 14.02 -5.29 -5.76
CA ALA A 110 14.71 -4.06 -6.10
C ALA A 110 13.72 -2.95 -6.51
N SER A 111 12.76 -3.25 -7.39
CA SER A 111 11.72 -2.31 -7.82
C SER A 111 10.81 -1.85 -6.69
N ARG A 112 10.45 -2.69 -5.72
CA ARG A 112 9.69 -2.23 -4.53
C ARG A 112 10.52 -1.30 -3.64
N VAL A 113 11.82 -1.53 -3.50
CA VAL A 113 12.69 -0.67 -2.70
C VAL A 113 12.88 0.68 -3.41
N GLU A 114 13.05 0.66 -4.73
CA GLU A 114 13.14 1.85 -5.56
C GLU A 114 11.85 2.67 -5.52
N ALA A 115 10.69 2.04 -5.75
CA ALA A 115 9.38 2.70 -5.67
C ALA A 115 9.08 3.29 -4.28
N ARG A 116 9.57 2.69 -3.19
CA ARG A 116 9.47 3.29 -1.84
C ARG A 116 10.36 4.52 -1.67
N ARG A 117 11.57 4.50 -2.21
CA ARG A 117 12.47 5.67 -2.20
C ARG A 117 11.90 6.81 -3.02
N GLU A 118 11.38 6.51 -4.21
CA GLU A 118 10.70 7.49 -5.07
C GLU A 118 9.48 8.09 -4.38
N LEU A 119 8.64 7.26 -3.74
CA LEU A 119 7.50 7.75 -2.97
C LEU A 119 7.93 8.70 -1.86
N GLN A 120 8.99 8.37 -1.11
CA GLN A 120 9.50 9.22 -0.05
C GLN A 120 9.98 10.58 -0.58
N VAL A 121 10.69 10.61 -1.71
CA VAL A 121 11.12 11.87 -2.34
C VAL A 121 9.92 12.71 -2.77
N VAL A 122 8.89 12.07 -3.35
CA VAL A 122 7.66 12.77 -3.77
C VAL A 122 6.90 13.32 -2.56
N GLU A 123 6.85 12.61 -1.44
CA GLU A 123 6.22 13.08 -0.21
C GLU A 123 6.98 14.25 0.42
N GLU A 124 8.31 14.18 0.48
CA GLU A 124 9.16 15.29 0.94
C GLU A 124 8.96 16.53 0.06
N HIS A 125 8.91 16.36 -1.26
CA HIS A 125 8.67 17.44 -2.22
C HIS A 125 7.26 18.05 -2.09
N LEU A 126 6.27 17.24 -1.77
CA LEU A 126 4.90 17.71 -1.53
C LEU A 126 4.82 18.55 -0.25
N GLU A 127 5.52 18.16 0.81
CA GLU A 127 5.60 18.93 2.04
C GLU A 127 6.35 20.26 1.86
N THR A 128 7.46 20.28 1.12
CA THR A 128 8.15 21.54 0.81
C THR A 128 7.26 22.48 -0.01
N ALA A 129 6.55 21.96 -1.02
CA ALA A 129 5.63 22.76 -1.83
C ALA A 129 4.50 23.37 -0.98
N LYS A 130 3.88 22.61 -0.08
CA LYS A 130 2.90 23.15 0.89
C LYS A 130 3.47 24.23 1.80
N GLN A 131 4.71 24.08 2.26
CA GLN A 131 5.36 25.11 3.06
C GLN A 131 5.61 26.39 2.26
N THR A 132 5.96 26.27 0.98
CA THR A 132 6.10 27.43 0.09
C THR A 132 4.76 28.12 -0.18
N GLU A 133 3.70 27.35 -0.41
CA GLU A 133 2.33 27.87 -0.56
C GLU A 133 1.93 28.72 0.65
N LYS A 134 2.16 28.20 1.87
CA LYS A 134 1.87 28.93 3.11
C LYS A 134 2.61 30.28 3.19
N LYS A 135 3.87 30.35 2.73
CA LYS A 135 4.64 31.60 2.70
C LYS A 135 4.04 32.59 1.71
N ILE A 136 3.68 32.13 0.52
CA ILE A 136 3.07 32.94 -0.54
C ILE A 136 1.71 33.50 -0.07
N LEU A 137 0.88 32.67 0.57
CA LEU A 137 -0.40 33.11 1.14
C LEU A 137 -0.23 34.16 2.25
N ASN A 138 0.81 34.02 3.08
CA ASN A 138 1.12 35.03 4.09
C ASN A 138 1.56 36.37 3.44
N GLU A 139 2.39 36.31 2.40
CA GLU A 139 2.79 37.49 1.64
C GLU A 139 1.57 38.18 0.99
N ALA A 140 0.67 37.41 0.38
CA ALA A 140 -0.59 37.92 -0.17
C ALA A 140 -1.45 38.61 0.90
N MET A 141 -1.54 38.02 2.10
CA MET A 141 -2.27 38.61 3.22
C MET A 141 -1.66 39.95 3.66
N ILE A 142 -0.34 40.03 3.79
CA ILE A 142 0.37 41.27 4.12
C ILE A 142 0.14 42.33 3.05
N LEU A 143 0.24 41.97 1.76
CA LEU A 143 -0.01 42.88 0.65
C LEU A 143 -1.46 43.38 0.64
N SER A 144 -2.43 42.53 0.99
CA SER A 144 -3.84 42.92 1.12
C SER A 144 -4.03 43.94 2.24
N GLN A 145 -3.45 43.70 3.43
CA GLN A 145 -3.50 44.63 4.55
C GLN A 145 -2.88 45.98 4.17
N ARG A 146 -1.70 45.96 3.54
CA ARG A 146 -1.02 47.16 3.06
C ARG A 146 -1.86 47.95 2.05
N LYS A 147 -2.59 47.26 1.16
CA LYS A 147 -3.52 47.90 0.21
C LYS A 147 -4.66 48.63 0.93
N ASP A 148 -5.17 48.07 2.02
CA ASP A 148 -6.25 48.68 2.79
C ASP A 148 -5.74 49.87 3.63
N GLU A 149 -4.54 49.78 4.20
CA GLU A 149 -3.87 50.89 4.88
C GLU A 149 -3.64 52.10 3.96
N LEU A 150 -3.24 51.84 2.71
CA LEU A 150 -3.03 52.89 1.69
C LEU A 150 -4.31 53.65 1.33
N LYS A 151 -5.49 53.05 1.51
CA LYS A 151 -6.77 53.76 1.33
C LYS A 151 -7.03 54.79 2.43
N GLY A 152 -6.56 54.51 3.66
CA GLY A 152 -6.72 55.39 4.82
C GLY A 152 -5.68 56.51 4.94
N MET A 153 -4.53 56.39 4.26
CA MET A 153 -3.46 57.40 4.30
C MET A 153 -3.81 58.66 3.49
N LYS A 154 -3.50 59.82 4.07
CA LYS A 154 -3.50 61.11 3.37
C LYS A 154 -2.27 61.17 2.46
N MET A 155 -2.48 61.00 1.16
CA MET A 155 -1.47 61.12 0.12
C MET A 155 -2.02 61.98 -1.02
N THR A 156 -1.12 62.56 -1.82
CA THR A 156 -1.54 63.19 -3.08
C THR A 156 -2.12 62.13 -4.03
N PRO A 157 -3.08 62.49 -4.91
CA PRO A 157 -3.74 61.53 -5.79
C PRO A 157 -2.75 60.78 -6.69
N GLU A 158 -1.72 61.46 -7.19
CA GLU A 158 -0.67 60.84 -8.02
C GLU A 158 0.23 59.88 -7.24
N GLN A 159 0.62 60.23 -6.01
CA GLN A 159 1.38 59.32 -5.15
C GLN A 159 0.57 58.08 -4.79
N ARG A 160 -0.73 58.26 -4.46
CA ARG A 160 -1.64 57.15 -4.15
C ARG A 160 -1.81 56.20 -5.34
N ARG A 161 -1.92 56.74 -6.55
CA ARG A 161 -2.03 55.93 -7.78
C ARG A 161 -0.78 55.07 -7.97
N ARG A 162 0.41 55.67 -7.91
CA ARG A 162 1.68 54.95 -8.09
C ARG A 162 1.90 53.86 -7.02
N THR A 163 1.57 54.13 -5.76
CA THR A 163 1.74 53.15 -4.68
C THR A 163 0.74 52.01 -4.78
N LEU A 164 -0.51 52.29 -5.14
CA LEU A 164 -1.52 51.25 -5.39
C LEU A 164 -1.14 50.39 -6.60
N ASP A 165 -0.72 51.00 -7.70
CA ASP A 165 -0.28 50.28 -8.90
C ASP A 165 0.91 49.35 -8.58
N ALA A 166 1.88 49.81 -7.78
CA ALA A 166 3.00 49.00 -7.34
C ALA A 166 2.57 47.81 -6.47
N VAL A 167 1.67 48.01 -5.50
CA VAL A 167 1.13 46.93 -4.66
C VAL A 167 0.30 45.95 -5.49
N GLU A 168 -0.45 46.43 -6.48
CA GLU A 168 -1.23 45.58 -7.38
C GLU A 168 -0.32 44.73 -8.28
N GLN A 169 0.78 45.30 -8.77
CA GLN A 169 1.80 44.53 -9.51
C GLN A 169 2.44 43.44 -8.65
N GLN A 170 2.79 43.76 -7.41
CA GLN A 170 3.30 42.77 -6.45
C GLN A 170 2.26 41.67 -6.18
N MET A 171 1.00 42.04 -5.97
CA MET A 171 -0.09 41.07 -5.78
C MET A 171 -0.26 40.16 -7.01
N LYS A 172 -0.21 40.72 -8.23
CA LYS A 172 -0.27 39.93 -9.47
C LYS A 172 0.89 38.94 -9.57
N GLN A 173 2.08 39.33 -9.13
CA GLN A 173 3.24 38.44 -9.10
C GLN A 173 3.04 37.30 -8.09
N VAL A 174 2.59 37.61 -6.88
CA VAL A 174 2.31 36.64 -5.81
C VAL A 174 1.22 35.64 -6.23
N LEU A 175 0.18 36.09 -6.94
CA LEU A 175 -0.87 35.20 -7.45
C LEU A 175 -0.36 34.27 -8.56
N ARG A 176 0.56 34.75 -9.42
CA ARG A 176 1.18 33.88 -10.44
C ARG A 176 2.05 32.82 -9.79
N THR A 177 2.89 33.20 -8.83
CA THR A 177 3.73 32.23 -8.11
C THR A 177 2.89 31.24 -7.30
N HIS A 178 1.78 31.69 -6.71
CA HIS A 178 0.82 30.80 -6.04
C HIS A 178 0.26 29.76 -7.00
N HIS A 179 -0.19 30.18 -8.19
CA HIS A 179 -0.70 29.28 -9.21
C HIS A 179 0.34 28.23 -9.63
N ASP A 180 1.59 28.65 -9.85
CA ASP A 180 2.66 27.72 -10.21
C ASP A 180 2.86 26.66 -9.12
N VAL A 181 2.88 27.07 -7.84
CA VAL A 181 2.98 26.14 -6.70
C VAL A 181 1.76 25.23 -6.57
N GLU A 182 0.54 25.71 -6.83
CA GLU A 182 -0.66 24.87 -6.85
C GLU A 182 -0.57 23.76 -7.92
N THR A 183 -0.06 24.10 -9.10
CA THR A 183 0.13 23.11 -10.17
C THR A 183 1.20 22.06 -9.79
N GLU A 184 2.26 22.48 -9.10
CA GLU A 184 3.31 21.62 -8.59
C GLU A 184 2.80 20.69 -7.49
N ILE A 185 2.02 21.20 -6.52
CA ILE A 185 1.35 20.40 -5.49
C ILE A 185 0.42 19.37 -6.14
N SER A 186 -0.41 19.79 -7.11
CA SER A 186 -1.34 18.91 -7.81
C SER A 186 -0.61 17.82 -8.61
N HIS A 187 0.56 18.14 -9.17
CA HIS A 187 1.42 17.17 -9.85
C HIS A 187 2.04 16.17 -8.86
N ALA A 188 2.63 16.66 -7.76
CA ALA A 188 3.23 15.82 -6.74
C ALA A 188 2.19 14.89 -6.07
N GLN A 189 0.97 15.38 -5.83
CA GLN A 189 -0.14 14.57 -5.33
C GLN A 189 -0.46 13.42 -6.28
N ARG A 190 -0.58 13.68 -7.59
CA ARG A 190 -0.83 12.64 -8.59
C ARG A 190 0.28 11.58 -8.61
N LEU A 191 1.54 12.01 -8.57
CA LEU A 191 2.67 11.08 -8.48
C LEU A 191 2.62 10.25 -7.19
N SER A 192 2.33 10.86 -6.05
CA SER A 192 2.20 10.15 -4.77
C SER A 192 1.14 9.05 -4.84
N VAL A 193 -0.03 9.33 -5.44
CA VAL A 193 -1.09 8.32 -5.63
C VAL A 193 -0.60 7.17 -6.51
N ILE A 194 0.06 7.47 -7.64
CA ILE A 194 0.59 6.44 -8.55
C ILE A 194 1.59 5.53 -7.83
N HIS A 195 2.54 6.09 -7.11
CA HIS A 195 3.53 5.30 -6.36
C HIS A 195 2.88 4.48 -5.24
N LYS A 196 1.87 5.03 -4.53
CA LYS A 196 1.11 4.29 -3.51
C LYS A 196 0.37 3.10 -4.10
N THR A 197 -0.31 3.28 -5.23
CA THR A 197 -1.02 2.19 -5.93
C THR A 197 -0.07 1.12 -6.47
N SER A 198 1.15 1.50 -6.86
CA SER A 198 2.16 0.55 -7.35
C SER A 198 2.80 -0.29 -6.23
N LEU A 199 2.63 0.12 -4.97
CA LEU A 199 3.20 -0.53 -3.78
C LEU A 199 2.19 -1.38 -2.99
N ALA A 200 0.89 -1.16 -3.20
CA ALA A 200 -0.23 -1.89 -2.62
C ALA A 200 -0.39 -3.27 -3.27
#